data_AF-A0A2P5B283-F1
#
_entry.id   AF-A0A2P5B283-F1
#
_cell.length_a   1.000
_cell.length_b   1.000
_cell.length_c   1.000
_cell.angle_alpha   90.00
_cell.angle_beta   90.00
_cell.angle_gamma   90.00
#
_symmetry.space_group_name_H-M   'P 1'
#
loop_
_entity.id
_entity.type
_entity.pdbx_description
1 polymer ?
#
loop_
_entity_poly.entity_id
_entity_poly.type
_entity_poly.pdbx_seq_one_letter_code
_entity_poly.pdbx_strand_id
1 'polypeptide(L)' 'MRSSMLKLNCAVQALNEIAAQVGKTDWNFSIDPCSNHTIWKTPKSEARPAYNNTVNCTCSDGFCHVIHL' A
#
# COMPACT_ATOMS: atom_id res chain seq x y z
N MET A 1 -5.90 0.66 24.23
CA MET A 1 -6.22 -0.56 23.43
C MET A 1 -7.29 -0.32 22.36
N ARG A 2 -8.43 0.34 22.62
CA ARG A 2 -9.46 0.60 21.59
C ARG A 2 -9.07 1.62 20.49
N SER A 3 -8.19 2.58 20.79
CA SER A 3 -7.85 3.68 19.86
C SER A 3 -6.97 3.26 18.67
N SER A 4 -6.09 2.27 18.85
CA SER A 4 -5.21 1.76 17.79
C SER A 4 -5.94 0.91 16.74
N MET A 5 -7.01 0.21 17.13
CA MET A 5 -7.85 -0.57 16.20
C MET A 5 -8.73 0.31 15.29
N LEU A 6 -9.10 1.54 15.69
CA LEU A 6 -9.86 2.46 14.83
C LEU A 6 -8.98 3.15 13.78
N LYS A 7 -7.72 3.44 14.11
CA LYS A 7 -6.74 4.02 13.17
C LYS A 7 -6.34 3.04 12.05
N LEU A 8 -6.52 1.74 12.30
CA LEU A 8 -6.13 0.64 11.44
C LEU A 8 -6.96 0.56 10.14
N ASN A 9 -8.26 0.76 10.25
CA ASN A 9 -9.22 0.66 9.15
C ASN A 9 -8.98 1.72 8.06
N CYS A 10 -8.67 2.96 8.46
CA CYS A 10 -8.62 4.09 7.54
C CYS A 10 -7.52 3.97 6.48
N ALA A 11 -6.36 3.39 6.81
CA ALA A 11 -5.26 3.26 5.86
C ALA A 11 -5.60 2.27 4.73
N VAL A 12 -6.19 1.12 5.08
CA VAL A 12 -6.62 0.11 4.09
C VAL A 12 -7.76 0.63 3.24
N GLN A 13 -8.72 1.36 3.82
CA GLN A 13 -9.80 2.01 3.05
C GLN A 13 -9.26 3.07 2.09
N ALA A 14 -8.34 3.92 2.54
CA ALA A 14 -7.73 4.93 1.68
C ALA A 14 -6.97 4.30 0.51
N LEU A 15 -6.22 3.22 0.74
CA LEU A 15 -5.54 2.51 -0.35
C LEU A 15 -6.52 1.86 -1.34
N ASN A 16 -7.66 1.33 -0.86
CA ASN A 16 -8.72 0.82 -1.74
C ASN A 16 -9.33 1.94 -2.60
N GLU A 17 -9.62 3.10 -2.02
CA GLU A 17 -10.16 4.25 -2.75
C GLU A 17 -9.17 4.78 -3.80
N ILE A 18 -7.89 4.89 -3.44
CA ILE A 18 -6.83 5.28 -4.38
C ILE A 18 -6.77 4.25 -5.52
N ALA A 19 -6.75 2.96 -5.20
CA ALA A 19 -6.65 1.90 -6.18
C ALA A 19 -7.82 1.95 -7.19
N ALA A 20 -9.05 2.15 -6.69
CA ALA A 20 -10.22 2.33 -7.54
C ALA A 20 -10.11 3.57 -8.44
N GLN A 21 -9.68 4.71 -7.90
CA GLN A 21 -9.57 5.97 -8.65
C GLN A 21 -8.46 5.94 -9.71
N VAL A 22 -7.35 5.26 -9.44
CA VAL A 22 -6.21 5.17 -10.38
C VAL A 22 -6.21 3.90 -11.24
N GLY A 23 -7.26 3.08 -11.16
CA GLY A 23 -7.41 1.86 -11.95
C GLY A 23 -6.40 0.76 -11.60
N LYS A 24 -5.94 0.72 -10.34
CA LYS A 24 -5.01 -0.29 -9.83
C LYS A 24 -5.77 -1.53 -9.37
N THR A 25 -5.78 -2.55 -10.22
CA THR A 25 -6.49 -3.83 -9.99
C THR A 25 -5.56 -4.96 -9.53
N ASP A 26 -4.25 -4.76 -9.63
CA ASP A 26 -3.22 -5.75 -9.32
C ASP A 26 -2.82 -5.78 -7.84
N TRP A 27 -3.24 -4.81 -7.04
CA TRP A 27 -2.94 -4.76 -5.61
C TRP A 27 -3.73 -5.81 -4.82
N ASN A 28 -3.02 -6.57 -3.98
CA ASN A 28 -3.61 -7.55 -3.08
C ASN A 28 -3.51 -7.03 -1.63
N PHE A 29 -4.62 -6.51 -1.11
CA PHE A 29 -4.72 -5.94 0.24
C PHE A 29 -4.62 -6.97 1.38
N SER A 30 -4.62 -8.27 1.06
CA SER A 30 -4.36 -9.34 2.03
C SER A 30 -2.86 -9.55 2.28
N ILE A 31 -1.99 -8.92 1.48
CA ILE A 31 -0.52 -9.02 1.59
C ILE A 31 0.04 -7.72 2.15
N ASP A 32 1.02 -7.83 3.04
CA ASP A 32 1.63 -6.66 3.68
C ASP A 32 2.37 -5.82 2.64
N PRO A 33 2.02 -4.54 2.44
CA PRO A 33 2.81 -3.65 1.60
C PRO A 33 4.24 -3.49 2.13
N CYS A 34 4.49 -3.79 3.40
CA CYS A 34 5.80 -3.74 4.01
C CYS A 34 6.59 -5.07 3.91
N SER A 35 5.98 -6.15 3.39
CA SER A 35 6.64 -7.46 3.18
C SER A 35 7.58 -7.54 1.98
N ASN A 36 7.86 -6.41 1.30
CA ASN A 36 8.66 -6.34 0.07
C ASN A 36 8.09 -7.13 -1.13
N HIS A 37 6.82 -7.54 -1.09
CA HIS A 37 6.18 -8.24 -2.19
C HIS A 37 6.04 -7.33 -3.44
N THR A 38 6.25 -7.90 -4.63
CA THR A 38 6.27 -7.15 -5.90
C THR A 38 4.89 -6.65 -6.34
N ILE A 39 3.81 -7.22 -5.81
CA ILE A 39 2.41 -6.82 -6.07
C ILE A 39 2.18 -5.31 -5.82
N TRP A 40 2.93 -4.72 -4.90
CA TRP A 40 2.83 -3.30 -4.55
C TRP A 40 3.66 -2.38 -5.45
N LYS A 41 4.35 -2.95 -6.45
CA LYS A 41 5.29 -2.25 -7.33
C LYS A 41 4.93 -2.53 -8.79
N THR A 42 4.73 -1.46 -9.55
CA THR A 42 4.60 -1.59 -11.00
C THR A 42 5.98 -1.57 -11.64
N PRO A 43 6.32 -2.50 -12.54
CA PRO A 43 7.53 -2.40 -13.33
C PRO A 43 7.62 -1.05 -14.02
N LYS A 44 8.81 -0.46 -14.04
CA LYS A 44 9.04 0.84 -14.65
C LYS A 44 8.76 0.74 -16.15
N SER A 45 7.87 1.58 -16.65
CA SER A 45 7.55 1.63 -18.08
C SER A 45 8.65 2.37 -18.85
N GLU A 46 9.17 1.75 -19.92
CA GLU A 46 10.09 2.43 -20.83
C GLU A 46 9.43 3.59 -21.59
N ALA A 47 8.13 3.47 -21.87
CA ALA A 47 7.34 4.53 -22.51
C ALA A 47 7.04 5.70 -21.56
N ARG A 48 7.10 5.48 -20.24
CA ARG A 48 6.76 6.46 -19.20
C ARG A 48 7.77 6.43 -18.04
N PRO A 49 9.07 6.69 -18.31
CA PRO A 49 10.15 6.46 -17.34
C PRO A 49 10.16 7.47 -16.19
N ALA A 50 9.46 8.60 -16.32
CA ALA A 50 9.35 9.60 -15.28
C ALA A 50 8.39 9.20 -14.13
N TYR A 51 7.52 8.21 -14.35
CA TYR A 51 6.51 7.82 -13.38
C TYR A 51 6.93 6.57 -12.62
N ASN A 52 6.82 6.63 -11.30
CA ASN A 52 7.00 5.48 -10.41
C ASN A 52 5.68 5.21 -9.68
N ASN A 53 5.17 3.99 -9.80
CA ASN A 53 3.99 3.54 -9.09
C ASN A 53 4.37 2.40 -8.16
N THR A 54 4.66 2.78 -6.92
CA THR A 54 5.12 1.89 -5.85
C THR A 54 4.48 2.32 -4.54
N VAL A 55 3.89 1.38 -3.82
CA VAL A 55 3.60 1.54 -2.38
C VAL A 55 4.83 1.05 -1.63
N ASN A 56 5.44 1.93 -0.83
CA ASN A 56 6.62 1.61 -0.05
C ASN A 56 6.39 1.98 1.42
N CYS A 57 6.90 1.14 2.32
CA CYS A 57 6.90 1.42 3.75
C CYS A 57 8.31 1.81 4.21
N THR A 58 8.41 2.88 4.98
CA THR A 58 9.61 3.15 5.79
C THR A 58 9.22 2.99 7.24
N CYS A 59 9.67 1.91 7.87
CA CYS A 59 9.32 1.60 9.25
C CYS A 59 10.43 2.11 10.16
N SER A 60 10.27 3.33 10.67
CA SER A 60 11.06 3.86 11.77
C SER A 60 10.49 3.33 13.10
N ASP A 61 11.37 2.86 13.98
CA ASP A 61 11.05 2.33 15.33
C ASP A 61 10.21 1.05 15.38
N GLY A 62 10.22 0.25 14.31
CA GLY A 62 9.67 -1.13 14.32
C GLY A 62 8.14 -1.25 14.17
N PHE A 63 7.42 -0.14 14.02
CA PHE A 63 5.97 -0.16 13.77
C PHE A 63 5.64 0.27 12.33
N CYS A 64 5.21 -0.70 11.51
CA CYS A 64 4.61 -0.42 10.20
C CYS A 64 3.08 -0.34 10.37
N HIS A 65 2.48 0.84 10.19
CA HIS A 65 1.04 1.06 10.34
C HIS A 65 0.25 0.86 9.04
N VAL A 66 0.51 -0.23 8.30
CA VAL A 66 -0.34 -0.66 7.18
C VAL A 66 -0.79 -2.09 7.46
N ILE A 67 -1.49 -2.24 8.58
CA ILE A 67 -1.86 -3.57 9.09
C ILE A 67 -3.20 -3.96 8.44
N HIS A 68 -3.23 -5.19 7.95
CA HIS A 68 -4.22 -5.73 7.01
C HIS A 68 -5.63 -5.79 7.63
N LEU A 69 -6.62 -6.16 6.81
CA LEU A 69 -7.88 -6.72 7.28
C LEU A 69 -7.65 -7.94 8.19
#